data_AF-A0A1P8JV36-F1
#
_entry.id   AF-A0A1P8JV36-F1
#
_cell.length_a   1.000
_cell.length_b   1.000
_cell.length_c   1.000
_cell.angle_alpha   90.00
_cell.angle_beta   90.00
_cell.angle_gamma   90.00
#
_symmetry.space_group_name_H-M   'P 1'
#
loop_
_entity.id
_entity.type
_entity.pdbx_description
1 polymer ?
#
loop_
_entity_poly.entity_id
_entity_poly.type
_entity_poly.pdbx_seq_one_letter_code
_entity_poly.pdbx_strand_id
1 'polypeptide(L)'
;MTKGIVIAADAARGVFAIETGEGQCAVFCQYAGPPVQAGDILEGAVISRGTRVLMHMDGLCAAVGDSGPVTREEALARVRGQRNPA
;
A
#
# COMPACT_ATOMS: atom_id res chain seq x y z
N MET A 1 7.91 13.07 6.52
CA MET A 1 7.13 11.82 6.40
C MET A 1 6.07 12.05 5.34
N THR A 2 5.82 11.07 4.49
CA THR A 2 4.92 11.22 3.34
C THR A 2 3.58 10.59 3.66
N LYS A 3 2.49 11.24 3.25
CA LYS A 3 1.13 10.70 3.36
C LYS A 3 0.70 10.14 2.02
N GLY A 4 -0.13 9.10 2.06
CA GLY A 4 -0.83 8.61 0.89
C GLY A 4 -2.17 8.00 1.26
N ILE A 5 -3.06 7.95 0.26
CA ILE A 5 -4.37 7.33 0.37
C ILE A 5 -4.30 5.90 -0.15
N VAL A 6 -4.93 4.98 0.55
CA VAL A 6 -5.06 3.60 0.09
C VAL A 6 -6.10 3.57 -1.02
N ILE A 7 -5.68 3.27 -2.24
CA ILE A 7 -6.55 3.27 -3.42
C ILE A 7 -7.19 1.91 -3.69
N ALA A 8 -6.64 0.85 -3.13
CA ALA A 8 -7.19 -0.50 -3.16
C ALA A 8 -6.59 -1.35 -2.04
N ALA A 9 -7.39 -2.26 -1.49
CA ALA A 9 -6.96 -3.24 -0.52
C ALA A 9 -7.63 -4.59 -0.79
N ASP A 10 -6.87 -5.67 -0.60
CA ASP A 10 -7.29 -7.06 -0.60
C ASP A 10 -7.01 -7.62 0.80
N ALA A 11 -8.02 -7.56 1.67
CA ALA A 11 -7.89 -7.99 3.06
C ALA A 11 -7.61 -9.50 3.20
N ALA A 12 -8.06 -10.32 2.24
CA ALA A 12 -7.82 -11.76 2.28
C ALA A 12 -6.34 -12.09 2.04
N ARG A 13 -5.66 -11.29 1.20
CA ARG A 13 -4.22 -11.43 0.91
C ARG A 13 -3.34 -10.49 1.74
N GLY A 14 -3.94 -9.56 2.49
CA GLY A 14 -3.22 -8.51 3.21
C GLY A 14 -2.49 -7.54 2.28
N VAL A 15 -2.90 -7.42 1.01
CA VAL A 15 -2.21 -6.58 0.00
C VAL A 15 -2.96 -5.27 -0.17
N PHE A 16 -2.25 -4.15 -0.21
CA PHE A 16 -2.87 -2.84 -0.45
C PHE A 16 -1.96 -1.93 -1.27
N ALA A 17 -2.57 -0.99 -2.00
CA ALA A 17 -1.89 0.02 -2.79
C ALA A 17 -2.13 1.40 -2.18
N ILE A 18 -1.06 2.18 -2.03
CA ILE A 18 -1.10 3.58 -1.63
C ILE A 18 -0.80 4.46 -2.85
N GLU A 19 -1.48 5.60 -2.97
CA GLU A 19 -1.16 6.71 -3.87
C GLU A 19 -0.81 7.98 -3.06
N THR A 20 0.30 8.64 -3.39
CA THR A 20 0.68 9.93 -2.79
C THR A 20 -0.03 11.09 -3.47
N GLY A 21 0.01 12.28 -2.88
CA GLY A 21 -0.50 13.50 -3.51
C GLY A 21 0.20 13.89 -4.83
N GLU A 22 1.36 13.29 -5.12
CA GLU A 22 2.10 13.46 -6.38
C GLU A 22 1.71 12.41 -7.44
N GLY A 23 0.74 11.53 -7.14
CA GLY A 23 0.26 10.47 -8.04
C GLY A 23 1.17 9.23 -8.10
N GLN A 24 2.21 9.16 -7.26
CA GLN A 24 3.08 7.99 -7.18
C GLN A 24 2.39 6.89 -6.38
N CYS A 25 2.43 5.65 -6.89
CA CYS A 25 1.82 4.51 -6.22
C CYS A 25 2.84 3.50 -5.73
N ALA A 26 2.54 2.79 -4.65
CA ALA A 26 3.30 1.64 -4.20
C ALA A 26 2.39 0.58 -3.59
N VAL A 27 2.80 -0.68 -3.67
CA VAL A 27 2.07 -1.83 -3.16
C VAL A 27 2.79 -2.40 -1.95
N PHE A 28 2.00 -2.74 -0.94
CA PHE A 28 2.46 -3.26 0.34
C PHE A 28 1.72 -4.55 0.68
N CYS A 29 2.41 -5.43 1.39
CA CYS A 29 1.84 -6.60 2.04
C CYS A 29 1.85 -6.36 3.56
N GLN A 30 0.67 -6.17 4.15
CA GLN A 30 0.47 -6.09 5.59
C GLN A 30 0.76 -7.44 6.24
N TYR A 31 1.46 -7.42 7.37
CA TYR A 31 1.66 -8.61 8.19
C TYR A 31 1.30 -8.41 9.67
N ALA A 32 1.06 -7.16 10.12
CA ALA A 32 0.53 -6.87 11.45
C ALA A 32 -0.17 -5.49 11.52
N GLY A 33 -0.95 -5.29 12.58
CA GLY A 33 -1.70 -4.05 12.83
C GLY A 33 -3.17 -4.12 12.39
N PRO A 34 -3.90 -3.00 12.50
CA PRO A 34 -5.31 -2.93 12.08
C PRO A 34 -5.43 -3.12 10.57
N PRO A 35 -6.46 -3.83 10.08
CA PRO A 35 -6.63 -4.09 8.65
C PRO A 35 -6.85 -2.78 7.89
N VAL A 36 -6.13 -2.63 6.79
CA VAL A 36 -6.20 -1.44 5.94
C VAL A 36 -7.28 -1.60 4.86
N GLN A 37 -8.02 -0.54 4.58
CA GLN A 37 -9.10 -0.46 3.60
C GLN A 37 -8.88 0.65 2.58
N ALA A 38 -9.57 0.55 1.44
CA ALA A 38 -9.56 1.63 0.46
C ALA A 38 -10.20 2.91 1.04
N GLY A 39 -9.52 4.04 0.88
CA GLY A 39 -9.88 5.32 1.47
C GLY A 39 -9.07 5.69 2.71
N ASP A 40 -8.40 4.73 3.34
CA ASP A 40 -7.57 5.00 4.52
C ASP A 40 -6.37 5.89 4.16
N ILE A 41 -5.99 6.75 5.10
CA ILE A 41 -4.78 7.57 4.99
C ILE A 41 -3.68 6.94 5.83
N LEU A 42 -2.54 6.69 5.18
CA LEU A 42 -1.34 6.17 5.82
C LEU A 42 -0.21 7.19 5.74
N GLU A 43 0.53 7.34 6.83
CA GLU A 43 1.70 8.22 6.92
C GLU A 43 2.99 7.44 7.20
N GLY A 44 4.06 7.77 6.50
CA GLY A 44 5.38 7.17 6.71
C GLY A 44 6.22 7.15 5.44
N ALA A 45 6.98 6.07 5.25
CA ALA A 45 7.76 5.83 4.03
C ALA A 45 6.93 5.06 2.99
N VAL A 46 5.85 5.69 2.53
CA VAL A 46 4.77 5.08 1.72
C VAL A 46 5.13 4.79 0.24
N ILE A 47 6.36 5.08 -0.20
CA ILE A 47 6.88 4.74 -1.55
C ILE A 47 8.13 3.83 -1.48
N SER A 48 8.53 3.44 -0.27
CA SER A 48 9.79 2.75 -0.04
C SER A 48 9.61 1.23 0.09
N ARG A 49 10.45 0.47 -0.62
CA ARG A 49 10.53 -1.00 -0.51
C ARG A 49 10.97 -1.47 0.88
N GLY A 50 10.70 -2.74 1.18
CA GLY A 50 11.15 -3.42 2.40
C GLY A 50 10.23 -3.21 3.59
N THR A 51 10.66 -3.62 4.79
CA THR A 51 9.86 -3.55 6.02
C THR A 51 9.59 -2.10 6.43
N ARG A 52 8.32 -1.75 6.61
CA ARG A 52 7.83 -0.42 6.99
C ARG A 52 6.80 -0.50 8.11
N VAL A 53 6.79 0.53 8.94
CA VAL A 53 5.70 0.81 9.87
C VAL A 53 5.05 2.11 9.40
N LEU A 54 3.76 2.02 9.08
CA LEU A 54 2.95 3.12 8.59
C LEU A 54 1.95 3.51 9.68
N MET A 55 1.75 4.80 9.88
CA MET A 55 0.77 5.33 10.82
C MET A 55 -0.61 5.33 10.16
N HIS A 56 -1.57 4.69 10.81
CA HIS A 56 -2.99 4.65 10.47
C HIS A 56 -3.78 5.35 11.58
N MET A 57 -5.03 5.74 11.30
CA MET A 57 -5.90 6.37 12.32
C MET A 57 -6.12 5.44 13.53
N ASP A 58 -6.28 4.14 13.27
CA ASP A 58 -6.53 3.12 14.31
C ASP A 58 -5.24 2.51 14.91
N GLY A 59 -4.06 3.03 14.55
CA GLY A 59 -2.78 2.57 15.11
C GLY A 59 -1.68 2.35 14.08
N LEU A 60 -0.75 1.44 14.37
CA LEU A 60 0.42 1.19 13.52
C LEU A 60 0.19 -0.03 12.61
N CYS A 61 0.35 0.17 11.30
CA CYS A 61 0.33 -0.88 10.28
C CYS A 61 1.76 -1.29 9.94
N ALA A 62 2.12 -2.55 10.22
CA ALA A 62 3.40 -3.10 9.82
C ALA A 62 3.25 -3.85 8.50
N ALA A 63 4.02 -3.44 7.48
CA ALA A 63 3.90 -3.95 6.13
C ALA A 63 5.26 -4.03 5.43
N VAL A 64 5.36 -4.88 4.39
CA VAL A 64 6.52 -4.92 3.49
C VAL A 64 6.15 -4.24 2.19
N GLY A 65 6.91 -3.21 1.80
CA GLY A 65 6.79 -2.58 0.49
C GLY A 65 7.31 -3.53 -0.59
N ASP A 66 6.38 -4.11 -1.33
CA ASP A 66 6.63 -5.13 -2.37
C ASP A 66 7.04 -4.49 -3.70
N SER A 67 6.69 -3.21 -3.91
CA SER A 67 7.07 -2.45 -5.11
C SER A 67 7.87 -1.18 -4.78
N GLY A 68 8.56 -0.67 -5.79
CA GLY A 68 8.95 0.76 -5.80
C GLY A 68 7.78 1.62 -6.27
N PRO A 69 8.02 2.89 -6.65
CA PRO A 69 7.02 3.69 -7.33
C PRO A 69 6.58 2.99 -8.62
N VAL A 70 5.29 2.76 -8.75
CA VAL A 70 4.63 2.19 -9.93
C VAL A 70 3.48 3.11 -10.36
N THR A 71 2.92 2.86 -11.55
CA THR A 71 1.71 3.56 -11.99
C THR A 71 0.49 3.10 -11.17
N ARG A 72 -0.56 3.93 -11.15
CA ARG A 72 -1.84 3.58 -10.52
C ARG A 72 -2.43 2.30 -11.09
N GLU A 73 -2.39 2.14 -12.41
CA GLU A 73 -2.89 0.95 -13.11
C GLU A 73 -2.18 -0.32 -12.63
N GLU A 74 -0.86 -0.29 -12.57
CA GLU A 74 -0.09 -1.45 -12.13
C GLU A 74 -0.30 -1.76 -10.64
N ALA A 75 -0.39 -0.73 -9.80
CA ALA A 75 -0.71 -0.92 -8.39
C ALA A 75 -2.07 -1.62 -8.20
N LEU A 76 -3.09 -1.18 -8.94
CA LEU A 76 -4.43 -1.79 -8.91
C LEU A 76 -4.42 -3.23 -9.43
N ALA A 77 -3.69 -3.52 -10.52
CA ALA A 77 -3.57 -4.87 -11.07
C ALA A 77 -2.94 -5.83 -10.04
N ARG A 78 -1.87 -5.40 -9.37
CA ARG A 78 -1.19 -6.19 -8.32
C ARG A 78 -2.09 -6.49 -7.12
N VAL A 79 -2.83 -5.49 -6.63
CA VAL A 79 -3.79 -5.70 -5.52
C VAL A 79 -4.89 -6.67 -5.95
N ARG A 80 -5.42 -6.56 -7.17
CA ARG A 80 -6.45 -7.46 -7.71
C ARG A 80 -5.97 -8.89 -7.98
N GLY A 81 -4.67 -9.17 -7.83
CA GLY A 81 -4.11 -10.49 -8.17
C GLY A 81 -4.05 -10.74 -9.67
N GLN A 82 -4.23 -9.71 -10.49
CA GLN A 82 -3.94 -9.76 -11.92
C GLN A 82 -2.42 -9.72 -12.06
N ARG A 83 -1.83 -10.91 -12.06
CA ARG A 83 -0.43 -11.16 -12.39
C ARG A 83 -0.10 -10.40 -13.68
N ASN A 84 0.96 -9.58 -13.66
CA ASN A 84 1.54 -9.02 -14.87
C ASN A 84 1.80 -10.18 -15.84
N PRO A 85 1.38 -10.13 -17.13
CA PRO A 85 1.88 -11.06 -18.11
C PRO A 85 3.42 -10.94 -18.15
N ALA A 86 4.06 -12.09 -18.33
CA ALA A 86 5.51 -12.32 -18.27
C ALA A 86 6.37 -11.25 -18.95
#